data_AF-A0AAW1SNE9-F1
#
_entry.id   AF-A0AAW1SNE9-F1
#
_cell.length_a   1.000
_cell.length_b   1.000
_cell.length_c   1.000
_cell.angle_alpha   90.00
_cell.angle_beta   90.00
_cell.angle_gamma   90.00
#
_symmetry.space_group_name_H-M   'P 1'
#
loop_
_entity.id
_entity.type
_entity.pdbx_description
1 polymer ?
#
loop_
_entity_poly.entity_id
_entity_poly.type
_entity_poly.pdbx_seq_one_letter_code
_entity_poly.pdbx_strand_id
1 'polypeptide(L)'
;MQGRNAQRSFVQRHFLSEQTLEMISDMRNQFGSMLADTRLLARPAKGFEQASPWIDDQSKPWNTYAKHVAVVKAALCSALYPNIAVMEDGPDGNRRPAWNDGHSEVAVHPSSINHMLAANQYQRPYQTYLEKVKTSKVFMRDCTVVAPMALLLFGGSLDILHQSGYVQIDGWLRIKAAAPVAVLVKQLRQALKSVLERRISSPAEASQAMDLIILQQVATLLNDEERQLGAQA
;
A
#
# COMPACT_ATOMS: atom_id res chain seq x y z
N MET A 1 21.52 21.59 -12.35
CA MET A 1 21.37 21.52 -10.87
C MET A 1 20.61 22.75 -10.42
N GLN A 2 19.37 22.60 -9.96
CA GLN A 2 18.64 23.72 -9.36
C GLN A 2 19.09 23.86 -7.91
N GLY A 3 19.69 25.00 -7.55
CA GLY A 3 20.33 25.22 -6.24
C GLY A 3 19.35 25.48 -5.09
N ARG A 4 19.90 25.82 -3.92
CA ARG A 4 19.17 26.08 -2.64
C ARG A 4 18.01 27.09 -2.78
N ASN A 5 18.14 28.05 -3.70
CA ASN A 5 17.08 29.02 -4.00
C ASN A 5 15.85 28.36 -4.64
N ALA A 6 16.04 27.40 -5.54
CA ALA A 6 14.93 26.67 -6.16
C ALA A 6 14.22 25.74 -5.18
N GLN A 7 14.97 25.12 -4.26
CA GLN A 7 14.40 24.35 -3.14
C GLN A 7 13.47 25.23 -2.29
N ARG A 8 13.94 26.41 -1.88
CA ARG A 8 13.11 27.37 -1.11
C ARG A 8 11.87 27.80 -1.88
N SER A 9 12.01 28.13 -3.17
CA SER A 9 10.86 28.49 -4.01
C SER A 9 9.85 27.35 -4.14
N PHE A 10 10.31 26.10 -4.26
CA PHE A 10 9.44 24.92 -4.32
C PHE A 10 8.67 24.72 -3.01
N VAL A 11 9.36 24.75 -1.87
CA VAL A 11 8.77 24.59 -0.53
C VAL A 11 7.71 25.66 -0.27
N GLN A 12 8.00 26.92 -0.59
CA GLN A 12 7.05 28.03 -0.46
C GLN A 12 5.83 27.86 -1.38
N ARG A 13 6.04 27.46 -2.65
CA ARG A 13 4.95 27.27 -3.62
C ARG A 13 3.96 26.18 -3.21
N HIS A 14 4.44 25.14 -2.53
CA HIS A 14 3.65 23.97 -2.14
C HIS A 14 3.25 23.96 -0.66
N PHE A 15 3.47 25.06 0.08
CA PHE A 15 3.19 25.17 1.52
C PHE A 15 3.82 24.04 2.34
N LEU A 16 5.02 23.61 1.95
CA LEU A 16 5.77 22.55 2.63
C LEU A 16 6.67 23.16 3.71
N SER A 17 7.12 22.32 4.64
CA SER A 17 8.12 22.69 5.66
C SER A 17 9.47 22.09 5.28
N GLU A 18 10.50 22.93 5.07
CA GLU A 18 11.87 22.49 4.75
C GLU A 18 12.41 21.58 5.85
N GLN A 19 12.26 21.98 7.12
CA GLN A 19 12.70 21.21 8.29
C GLN A 19 12.00 19.84 8.38
N THR A 20 10.71 19.76 8.06
CA THR A 20 9.97 18.49 8.09
C THR A 20 10.43 17.56 6.97
N LEU A 21 10.70 18.09 5.77
CA LEU A 21 11.21 17.30 4.65
C LEU A 21 12.63 16.76 4.92
N GLU A 22 13.50 17.58 5.53
CA GLU A 22 14.83 17.16 5.98
C GLU A 22 14.72 16.04 7.03
N MET A 23 13.87 16.21 8.04
CA MET A 23 13.62 15.18 9.04
C MET A 23 13.10 13.87 8.42
N ILE A 24 12.18 13.93 7.46
CA ILE A 24 11.69 12.74 6.74
C ILE A 24 12.83 12.08 5.96
N SER A 25 13.69 12.85 5.31
CA SER A 25 14.87 12.33 4.60
C SER A 25 15.82 11.59 5.55
N ASP A 26 16.09 12.17 6.73
CA ASP A 26 16.95 11.56 7.75
C ASP A 26 16.34 10.27 8.30
N MET A 27 15.04 10.26 8.60
CA MET A 27 14.34 9.05 9.06
C MET A 27 14.40 7.93 8.00
N ARG A 28 14.22 8.26 6.72
CA ARG A 28 14.34 7.28 5.62
C ARG A 28 15.74 6.66 5.56
N ASN A 29 16.78 7.47 5.76
CA ASN A 29 18.14 6.97 5.86
C ASN A 29 18.37 6.06 7.06
N GLN A 30 17.80 6.42 8.21
CA GLN A 30 17.91 5.61 9.42
C GLN A 30 17.24 4.24 9.22
N PHE A 31 16.02 4.19 8.64
CA PHE A 31 15.37 2.93 8.30
C PHE A 31 16.18 2.11 7.28
N GLY A 32 16.73 2.76 6.26
CA GLY A 32 17.62 2.10 5.29
C GLY A 32 18.86 1.49 5.96
N SER A 33 19.48 2.22 6.88
CA SER A 33 20.62 1.75 7.67
C SER A 33 20.27 0.54 8.53
N MET A 34 19.12 0.56 9.22
CA MET A 34 18.64 -0.57 10.02
C MET A 34 18.40 -1.82 9.15
N LEU A 35 17.80 -1.66 7.97
CA LEU A 35 17.60 -2.77 7.02
C LEU A 35 18.93 -3.31 6.46
N ALA A 36 19.95 -2.47 6.32
CA ALA A 36 21.28 -2.91 5.95
C ALA A 36 22.01 -3.62 7.11
N ASP A 37 21.80 -3.18 8.36
CA ASP A 37 22.36 -3.82 9.56
C ASP A 37 21.77 -5.22 9.76
N THR A 38 20.48 -5.42 9.44
CA THR A 38 19.85 -6.75 9.40
C THR A 38 20.25 -7.58 8.18
N ARG A 39 21.06 -7.04 7.27
CA ARG A 39 21.52 -7.63 6.00
C ARG A 39 20.40 -7.89 4.97
N LEU A 40 19.20 -7.35 5.17
CA LEU A 40 18.14 -7.40 4.17
C LEU A 40 18.47 -6.54 2.93
N LEU A 41 19.25 -5.49 3.14
CA LEU A 41 19.81 -4.63 2.08
C LEU A 41 21.34 -4.70 2.07
N ALA A 42 21.91 -4.65 0.87
CA ALA A 42 23.35 -4.49 0.72
C ALA A 42 23.74 -3.04 1.02
N ARG A 43 24.60 -2.84 2.03
CA ARG A 43 25.14 -1.51 2.33
C ARG A 43 26.09 -1.07 1.21
N PRO A 44 25.98 0.16 0.69
CA PRO A 44 26.96 0.69 -0.27
C PRO A 44 28.35 0.76 0.38
N ALA A 45 29.40 0.57 -0.42
CA ALA A 45 30.78 0.71 0.03
C ALA A 45 31.03 2.15 0.55
N LYS A 46 31.75 2.27 1.66
CA LYS A 46 32.15 3.57 2.23
C LYS A 46 32.95 4.36 1.18
N GLY A 47 32.62 5.64 0.98
CA GLY A 47 33.35 6.55 0.08
C GLY A 47 32.54 7.15 -1.07
N PHE A 48 31.27 6.77 -1.24
CA PHE A 48 30.37 7.44 -2.18
C PHE A 48 29.67 8.63 -1.51
N GLU A 49 30.22 9.83 -1.70
CA GLU A 49 29.47 11.07 -1.48
C GLU A 49 28.43 11.22 -2.61
N GLN A 50 27.18 10.88 -2.32
CA GLN A 50 26.06 11.14 -3.22
C GLN A 50 25.28 12.35 -2.73
N ALA A 51 24.83 13.19 -3.67
CA ALA A 51 23.95 14.33 -3.39
C ALA A 51 22.57 13.91 -2.87
N SER A 52 22.19 12.65 -3.08
CA SER A 52 20.94 12.05 -2.60
C SER A 52 21.25 10.91 -1.62
N PRO A 53 20.32 10.59 -0.71
CA PRO A 53 20.53 9.49 0.20
C PRO A 53 20.65 8.15 -0.52
N TRP A 54 21.57 7.29 -0.10
CA TRP A 54 21.92 6.05 -0.81
C TRP A 54 20.75 5.07 -0.96
N ILE A 55 19.75 5.15 -0.07
CA ILE A 55 18.53 4.35 -0.13
C ILE A 55 17.66 4.71 -1.34
N ASP A 56 17.81 5.92 -1.89
CA ASP A 56 17.03 6.46 -3.01
C ASP A 56 17.61 6.13 -4.39
N ASP A 57 18.77 5.47 -4.44
CA ASP A 57 19.44 5.10 -5.67
C ASP A 57 18.56 4.15 -6.50
N GLN A 58 18.05 4.67 -7.61
CA GLN A 58 17.15 3.97 -8.52
C GLN A 58 17.82 2.80 -9.25
N SER A 59 19.16 2.74 -9.29
CA SER A 59 19.89 1.61 -9.87
C SER A 59 19.88 0.36 -9.00
N LYS A 60 19.50 0.50 -7.73
CA LYS A 60 19.54 -0.58 -6.74
C LYS A 60 18.30 -1.48 -6.84
N PRO A 61 18.46 -2.80 -6.59
CA PRO A 61 17.38 -3.77 -6.75
C PRO A 61 16.18 -3.56 -5.82
N TRP A 62 16.37 -2.90 -4.67
CA TRP A 62 15.26 -2.58 -3.77
C TRP A 62 14.33 -1.47 -4.28
N ASN A 63 14.78 -0.68 -5.27
CA ASN A 63 13.97 0.38 -5.88
C ASN A 63 13.34 -0.04 -7.22
N THR A 64 13.47 -1.31 -7.65
CA THR A 64 12.92 -1.81 -8.91
C THR A 64 11.43 -1.52 -9.07
N TYR A 65 10.64 -1.65 -7.99
CA TYR A 65 9.20 -1.41 -8.02
C TYR A 65 8.77 -0.04 -7.47
N ALA A 66 9.71 0.88 -7.18
CA ALA A 66 9.41 2.15 -6.50
C ALA A 66 8.42 3.05 -7.27
N LYS A 67 8.37 2.93 -8.60
CA LYS A 67 7.46 3.70 -9.48
C LYS A 67 6.15 2.98 -9.77
N HIS A 68 5.98 1.73 -9.30
CA HIS A 68 4.77 0.96 -9.51
C HIS A 68 3.75 1.29 -8.42
N VAL A 69 2.85 2.24 -8.71
CA VAL A 69 1.86 2.76 -7.76
C VAL A 69 1.03 1.63 -7.12
N ALA A 70 0.63 0.62 -7.90
CA ALA A 70 -0.12 -0.53 -7.38
C ALA A 70 0.65 -1.32 -6.31
N VAL A 71 1.96 -1.53 -6.52
CA VAL A 71 2.83 -2.23 -5.57
C VAL A 71 3.02 -1.39 -4.30
N VAL A 72 3.23 -0.08 -4.44
CA VAL A 72 3.36 0.83 -3.30
C VAL A 72 2.07 0.89 -2.48
N LYS A 73 0.91 1.00 -3.14
CA LYS A 73 -0.41 0.94 -2.48
C LYS A 73 -0.62 -0.40 -1.76
N ALA A 74 -0.21 -1.51 -2.37
CA ALA A 74 -0.33 -2.83 -1.75
C ALA A 74 0.60 -3.00 -0.55
N ALA A 75 1.82 -2.47 -0.60
CA ALA A 75 2.74 -2.42 0.53
C ALA A 75 2.16 -1.57 1.68
N LEU A 76 1.60 -0.40 1.39
CA LEU A 76 0.89 0.42 2.38
C LEU A 76 -0.31 -0.32 2.97
N CYS A 77 -1.12 -0.99 2.14
CA CYS A 77 -2.24 -1.80 2.57
C CYS A 77 -1.78 -2.92 3.53
N SER A 78 -0.67 -3.59 3.24
CA SER A 78 -0.13 -4.64 4.10
C SER A 78 0.36 -4.11 5.46
N ALA A 79 0.91 -2.91 5.49
CA ALA A 79 1.44 -2.29 6.70
C ALA A 79 0.34 -1.70 7.59
N LEU A 80 -0.74 -1.21 6.99
CA LEU A 80 -1.85 -0.54 7.69
C LEU A 80 -3.01 -1.48 8.01
N TYR A 81 -3.03 -2.70 7.46
CA TYR A 81 -4.02 -3.71 7.83
C TYR A 81 -3.99 -3.99 9.35
N PRO A 82 -5.13 -4.06 10.07
CA PRO A 82 -6.51 -4.19 9.58
C PRO A 82 -7.28 -2.87 9.38
N ASN A 83 -6.63 -1.71 9.34
CA ASN A 83 -7.29 -0.41 9.16
C ASN A 83 -7.78 -0.23 7.72
N ILE A 84 -8.95 -0.81 7.43
CA ILE A 84 -9.63 -0.78 6.14
C ILE A 84 -11.01 -0.16 6.31
N ALA A 85 -11.43 0.62 5.33
CA ALA A 85 -12.80 1.09 5.19
C ALA A 85 -13.35 0.69 3.82
N VAL A 86 -14.60 0.27 3.80
CA VAL A 86 -15.34 -0.14 2.61
C VAL A 86 -16.49 0.82 2.37
N MET A 87 -16.68 1.21 1.12
CA MET A 87 -17.88 1.93 0.72
C MET A 87 -18.94 0.91 0.33
N GLU A 88 -20.00 0.82 1.13
CA GLU A 88 -21.16 0.01 0.80
C GLU A 88 -22.25 0.90 0.21
N ASP A 89 -22.89 0.42 -0.87
CA ASP A 89 -24.13 1.02 -1.35
C ASP A 89 -25.22 0.81 -0.30
N GLY A 90 -26.03 1.85 -0.06
CA GLY A 90 -27.12 1.75 0.89
C GLY A 90 -28.06 0.58 0.54
N PRO A 91 -28.64 -0.12 1.54
CA PRO A 91 -29.45 -1.33 1.33
C PRO A 91 -30.65 -1.15 0.37
N ASP A 92 -31.08 0.09 0.12
CA ASP A 92 -32.22 0.43 -0.73
C ASP A 92 -31.85 1.28 -1.96
N GLY A 93 -30.56 1.48 -2.27
CA GLY A 93 -30.10 2.39 -3.33
C GLY A 93 -30.43 3.88 -3.11
N ASN A 94 -31.20 4.19 -2.06
CA ASN A 94 -31.67 5.53 -1.71
C ASN A 94 -30.81 6.20 -0.62
N ARG A 95 -30.00 5.41 0.11
CA ARG A 95 -29.05 5.91 1.11
C ARG A 95 -27.74 6.25 0.42
N ARG A 96 -27.18 7.43 0.74
CA ARG A 96 -25.88 7.85 0.19
C ARG A 96 -24.81 6.82 0.59
N PRO A 97 -23.89 6.45 -0.33
CA PRO A 97 -22.78 5.57 -0.01
C PRO A 97 -22.00 6.10 1.19
N ALA A 98 -21.73 5.22 2.14
CA ALA A 98 -21.02 5.56 3.38
C ALA A 98 -19.84 4.61 3.56
N TRP A 99 -18.76 5.12 4.15
CA TRP A 99 -17.60 4.28 4.48
C TRP A 99 -17.84 3.56 5.81
N ASN A 100 -17.51 2.28 5.86
CA ASN A 100 -17.62 1.43 7.04
C ASN A 100 -16.30 0.70 7.29
N ASP A 101 -15.80 0.74 8.53
CA ASP A 101 -14.54 0.09 8.91
C ASP A 101 -14.72 -1.28 9.59
N GLY A 102 -15.91 -1.88 9.47
CA GLY A 102 -16.31 -3.12 10.15
C GLY A 102 -16.88 -2.89 11.55
N HIS A 103 -16.72 -1.70 12.13
CA HIS A 103 -17.20 -1.36 13.47
C HIS A 103 -18.17 -0.18 13.47
N SER A 104 -17.91 0.82 12.65
CA SER A 104 -18.67 2.07 12.63
C SER A 104 -18.66 2.70 11.25
N GLU A 105 -19.66 3.55 11.00
CA GLU A 105 -19.62 4.46 9.87
C GLU A 105 -18.51 5.49 10.09
N VAL A 106 -17.65 5.65 9.10
CA VAL A 106 -16.52 6.57 9.09
C VAL A 106 -16.65 7.53 7.91
N ALA A 107 -16.02 8.70 8.00
CA ALA A 107 -15.97 9.67 6.91
C ALA A 107 -14.52 10.04 6.57
N VAL A 108 -14.27 10.49 5.35
CA VAL A 108 -12.95 11.03 4.99
C VAL A 108 -12.81 12.45 5.57
N HIS A 109 -11.75 12.70 6.33
CA HIS A 109 -11.51 14.01 6.96
C HIS A 109 -11.32 15.12 5.91
N PRO A 110 -11.81 16.35 6.13
CA PRO A 110 -11.68 17.46 5.16
C PRO A 110 -10.26 17.82 4.72
N SER A 111 -9.24 17.49 5.52
CA SER A 111 -7.84 17.70 5.16
C SER A 111 -7.26 16.65 4.21
N SER A 112 -7.96 15.52 4.01
CA SER A 112 -7.51 14.46 3.11
C SER A 112 -7.77 14.85 1.66
N ILE A 113 -6.83 14.49 0.78
CA ILE A 113 -6.99 14.67 -0.68
C ILE A 113 -8.21 13.91 -1.23
N ASN A 114 -8.63 12.84 -0.56
CA ASN A 114 -9.78 12.04 -0.99
C ASN A 114 -11.11 12.66 -0.56
N HIS A 115 -11.12 13.68 0.32
CA HIS A 115 -12.38 14.28 0.79
C HIS A 115 -13.21 14.89 -0.37
N MET A 116 -12.53 15.41 -1.39
CA MET A 116 -13.17 16.05 -2.53
C MET A 116 -13.69 15.06 -3.58
N LEU A 117 -13.33 13.77 -3.48
CA LEU A 117 -13.79 12.75 -4.41
C LEU A 117 -15.25 12.39 -4.09
N ALA A 118 -16.12 12.55 -5.10
CA ALA A 118 -17.49 12.08 -5.01
C ALA A 118 -17.54 10.54 -4.97
N ALA A 119 -18.59 9.97 -4.38
CA ALA A 119 -18.76 8.51 -4.26
C ALA A 119 -18.57 7.77 -5.60
N ASN A 120 -19.10 8.34 -6.69
CA ASN A 120 -18.99 7.80 -8.05
C ASN A 120 -17.59 7.95 -8.69
N GLN A 121 -16.70 8.76 -8.11
CA GLN A 121 -15.32 8.92 -8.57
C GLN A 121 -14.38 7.90 -7.92
N TYR A 122 -14.84 7.19 -6.87
CA TYR A 122 -14.08 6.09 -6.31
C TYR A 122 -14.16 4.89 -7.24
N GLN A 123 -13.08 4.68 -8.01
CA GLN A 123 -12.92 3.49 -8.83
C GLN A 123 -12.81 2.19 -8.01
N ARG A 124 -12.61 2.29 -6.68
CA ARG A 124 -12.61 1.16 -5.73
C ARG A 124 -13.38 1.55 -4.47
N PRO A 125 -14.27 0.69 -3.97
CA PRO A 125 -14.94 0.91 -2.69
C PRO A 125 -14.06 0.53 -1.50
N TYR A 126 -12.73 0.59 -1.61
CA TYR A 126 -11.81 0.15 -0.55
C TYR A 126 -10.73 1.20 -0.28
N GLN A 127 -10.52 1.52 0.99
CA GLN A 127 -9.47 2.41 1.45
C GLN A 127 -8.75 1.81 2.65
N THR A 128 -7.44 2.02 2.72
CA THR A 128 -6.68 1.84 3.96
C THR A 128 -6.38 3.19 4.59
N TYR A 129 -6.28 3.26 5.91
CA TYR A 129 -6.02 4.50 6.64
C TYR A 129 -5.03 4.30 7.79
N LEU A 130 -4.33 5.38 8.16
CA LEU A 130 -3.39 5.36 9.29
C LEU A 130 -4.07 5.80 10.60
N GLU A 131 -4.65 7.00 10.61
CA GLU A 131 -5.22 7.61 11.81
C GLU A 131 -6.75 7.73 11.71
N LYS A 132 -7.44 7.32 12.77
CA LYS A 132 -8.88 7.49 12.97
C LYS A 132 -9.12 8.43 14.13
N VAL A 133 -9.83 9.54 13.89
CA VAL A 133 -10.09 10.60 14.87
C VAL A 133 -11.57 10.81 15.06
N LYS A 134 -12.02 11.07 16.29
CA LYS A 134 -13.42 11.39 16.60
C LYS A 134 -13.52 12.85 17.04
N THR A 135 -14.24 13.64 16.25
CA THR A 135 -14.59 15.03 16.59
C THR A 135 -16.11 15.18 16.54
N SER A 136 -16.66 15.81 15.50
CA SER A 136 -18.10 15.87 15.24
C SER A 136 -18.65 14.52 14.73
N LYS A 137 -17.82 13.79 13.99
CA LYS A 137 -18.05 12.41 13.53
C LYS A 137 -16.72 11.65 13.60
N VAL A 138 -16.73 10.37 13.27
CA VAL A 138 -15.52 9.56 13.14
C VAL A 138 -14.93 9.78 11.75
N PHE A 139 -13.67 10.22 11.70
CA PHE A 139 -12.98 10.54 10.46
C PHE A 139 -11.69 9.74 10.29
N MET A 140 -11.43 9.32 9.06
CA MET A 140 -10.12 8.86 8.59
C MET A 140 -9.31 10.08 8.14
N ARG A 141 -8.18 10.35 8.79
CA ARG A 141 -7.38 11.54 8.50
C ARG A 141 -6.60 11.40 7.18
N ASP A 142 -5.91 10.27 7.06
CA ASP A 142 -5.10 9.92 5.91
C ASP A 142 -5.62 8.61 5.36
N CYS A 143 -5.96 8.57 4.08
CA CYS A 143 -6.47 7.37 3.44
C CYS A 143 -5.90 7.20 2.04
N THR A 144 -5.73 5.95 1.64
CA THR A 144 -5.27 5.55 0.31
C THR A 144 -6.25 4.55 -0.27
N VAL A 145 -6.71 4.79 -1.49
CA VAL A 145 -7.55 3.84 -2.23
C VAL A 145 -6.70 2.61 -2.59
N VAL A 146 -7.20 1.43 -2.22
CA VAL A 146 -6.49 0.16 -2.41
C VAL A 146 -7.28 -0.76 -3.33
N ALA A 147 -6.55 -1.60 -4.07
CA ALA A 147 -7.15 -2.54 -4.99
C ALA A 147 -7.60 -3.82 -4.26
N PRO A 148 -8.68 -4.49 -4.71
CA PRO A 148 -9.17 -5.74 -4.12
C PRO A 148 -8.09 -6.81 -4.03
N MET A 149 -7.22 -6.94 -5.04
CA MET A 149 -6.14 -7.93 -4.98
C MET A 149 -5.14 -7.64 -3.85
N ALA A 150 -4.86 -6.37 -3.53
CA ALA A 150 -4.00 -6.03 -2.40
C ALA A 150 -4.59 -6.53 -1.07
N LEU A 151 -5.90 -6.35 -0.86
CA LEU A 151 -6.60 -6.89 0.31
C LEU A 151 -6.63 -8.42 0.30
N LEU A 152 -6.91 -9.01 -0.86
CA LEU A 152 -6.91 -10.46 -1.04
C LEU A 152 -5.52 -11.06 -0.84
N LEU A 153 -4.41 -10.35 -1.06
CA LEU A 153 -3.05 -10.85 -0.81
C LEU A 153 -2.55 -10.59 0.61
N PHE A 154 -2.83 -9.42 1.17
CA PHE A 154 -2.20 -8.93 2.40
C PHE A 154 -3.15 -8.76 3.59
N GLY A 155 -4.46 -8.94 3.39
CA GLY A 155 -5.43 -8.96 4.48
C GLY A 155 -5.38 -10.24 5.32
N GLY A 156 -6.31 -10.38 6.26
CA GLY A 156 -6.36 -11.50 7.21
C GLY A 156 -6.92 -12.81 6.62
N SER A 157 -7.62 -13.61 7.42
CA SER A 157 -8.06 -14.96 7.04
C SER A 157 -9.08 -14.93 5.91
N LEU A 158 -8.89 -15.78 4.89
CA LEU A 158 -9.75 -15.85 3.71
C LEU A 158 -10.75 -17.01 3.79
N ASP A 159 -12.04 -16.68 3.81
CA ASP A 159 -13.15 -17.63 3.73
C ASP A 159 -13.84 -17.53 2.37
N ILE A 160 -13.91 -18.65 1.64
CA ILE A 160 -14.46 -18.68 0.28
C ILE A 160 -15.96 -19.00 0.35
N LEU A 161 -16.80 -17.99 0.11
CA LEU A 161 -18.25 -18.12 0.08
C LEU A 161 -18.70 -18.51 -1.33
N HIS A 162 -18.56 -19.80 -1.65
CA HIS A 162 -18.79 -20.36 -2.98
C HIS A 162 -20.19 -20.05 -3.54
N GLN A 163 -21.22 -20.13 -2.69
CA GLN A 163 -22.62 -19.94 -3.10
C GLN A 163 -22.93 -18.48 -3.46
N SER A 164 -22.23 -17.52 -2.86
CA SER A 164 -22.48 -16.09 -3.08
C SER A 164 -21.46 -15.44 -4.03
N GLY A 165 -20.37 -16.13 -4.41
CA GLY A 165 -19.32 -15.59 -5.28
C GLY A 165 -18.44 -14.52 -4.60
N TYR A 166 -18.29 -14.61 -3.29
CA TYR A 166 -17.49 -13.68 -2.49
C TYR A 166 -16.37 -14.41 -1.74
N VAL A 167 -15.29 -13.69 -1.48
CA VAL A 167 -14.26 -14.06 -0.52
C VAL A 167 -14.40 -13.11 0.66
N GLN A 168 -14.57 -13.66 1.85
CA GLN A 168 -14.66 -12.91 3.09
C GLN A 168 -13.29 -12.87 3.77
N ILE A 169 -12.89 -11.71 4.25
CA ILE A 169 -11.64 -11.46 4.97
C ILE A 169 -11.98 -11.11 6.43
N ASP A 170 -11.37 -11.81 7.39
CA ASP A 170 -11.55 -11.62 8.84
C ASP A 170 -13.02 -11.56 9.30
N GLY A 171 -13.89 -12.31 8.64
CA GLY A 171 -15.29 -12.45 9.08
C GLY A 171 -16.23 -11.31 8.68
N TRP A 172 -15.75 -10.21 8.10
CA TRP A 172 -16.59 -9.04 7.81
C TRP A 172 -16.41 -8.45 6.41
N LEU A 173 -15.17 -8.36 5.92
CA LEU A 173 -14.85 -7.69 4.66
C LEU A 173 -15.13 -8.62 3.48
N ARG A 174 -16.12 -8.29 2.64
CA ARG A 174 -16.51 -9.13 1.50
C ARG A 174 -15.99 -8.56 0.19
N ILE A 175 -15.24 -9.36 -0.54
CA ILE A 175 -14.69 -9.02 -1.87
C ILE A 175 -15.26 -9.99 -2.90
N LYS A 176 -15.82 -9.44 -3.98
CA LYS A 176 -16.34 -10.24 -5.10
C LYS A 176 -15.17 -10.89 -5.83
N ALA A 177 -15.09 -12.22 -5.79
CA ALA A 177 -14.05 -12.99 -6.47
C ALA A 177 -14.53 -14.43 -6.71
N ALA A 178 -14.23 -14.96 -7.89
CA ALA A 178 -14.55 -16.35 -8.21
C ALA A 178 -13.71 -17.32 -7.35
N ALA A 179 -14.29 -18.47 -6.98
CA ALA A 179 -13.62 -19.46 -6.15
C ALA A 179 -12.22 -19.88 -6.68
N PRO A 180 -11.99 -20.09 -8.00
CA PRO A 180 -10.66 -20.39 -8.51
C PRO A 180 -9.63 -19.28 -8.22
N VAL A 181 -10.03 -18.01 -8.34
CA VAL A 181 -9.16 -16.86 -8.02
C VAL A 181 -8.78 -16.90 -6.55
N ALA A 182 -9.74 -17.16 -5.66
CA ALA A 182 -9.51 -17.24 -4.23
C ALA A 182 -8.52 -18.36 -3.85
N VAL A 183 -8.62 -19.52 -4.50
CA VAL A 183 -7.69 -20.65 -4.29
C VAL A 183 -6.28 -20.28 -4.76
N LEU A 184 -6.14 -19.67 -5.94
CA LEU A 184 -4.84 -19.22 -6.45
C LEU A 184 -4.21 -18.17 -5.54
N VAL A 185 -4.99 -17.21 -5.03
CA VAL A 185 -4.53 -16.22 -4.06
C VAL A 185 -4.06 -16.89 -2.77
N LYS A 186 -4.76 -17.90 -2.26
CA LYS A 186 -4.32 -18.67 -1.07
C LYS A 186 -2.96 -19.32 -1.30
N GLN A 187 -2.74 -19.94 -2.46
CA GLN A 187 -1.46 -20.54 -2.81
C GLN A 187 -0.35 -19.47 -2.93
N LEU A 188 -0.65 -18.33 -3.57
CA LEU A 188 0.29 -17.24 -3.71
C LEU A 188 0.68 -16.62 -2.36
N ARG A 189 -0.28 -16.49 -1.42
CA ARG A 189 -0.01 -16.08 -0.03
C ARG A 189 0.95 -17.03 0.67
N GLN A 190 0.76 -18.34 0.53
CA GLN A 190 1.64 -19.34 1.14
C GLN A 190 3.06 -19.27 0.55
N ALA A 191 3.15 -19.12 -0.77
CA ALA A 191 4.43 -18.94 -1.46
C ALA A 191 5.15 -17.66 -0.98
N LEU A 192 4.45 -16.52 -0.94
CA LEU A 192 4.99 -15.25 -0.47
C LEU A 192 5.41 -15.32 1.01
N LYS A 193 4.60 -15.92 1.88
CA LYS A 193 4.94 -16.15 3.29
C LYS A 193 6.23 -16.96 3.42
N SER A 194 6.37 -18.02 2.63
CA SER A 194 7.57 -18.85 2.62
C SER A 194 8.82 -18.06 2.17
N VAL A 195 8.68 -17.15 1.20
CA VAL A 195 9.76 -16.24 0.79
C VAL A 195 10.15 -15.32 1.95
N LEU A 196 9.17 -14.70 2.61
CA LEU A 196 9.42 -13.80 3.75
C LEU A 196 10.09 -14.53 4.91
N GLU A 197 9.61 -15.72 5.27
CA GLU A 197 10.19 -16.55 6.34
C GLU A 197 11.65 -16.91 6.06
N ARG A 198 11.97 -17.32 4.82
CA ARG A 198 13.36 -17.57 4.41
C ARG A 198 14.22 -16.31 4.51
N ARG A 199 13.72 -15.17 4.02
CA ARG A 199 14.47 -13.90 4.04
C ARG A 199 14.67 -13.35 5.44
N ILE A 200 13.77 -13.62 6.37
CA ILE A 200 13.92 -13.24 7.78
C ILE A 200 14.90 -14.20 8.49
N SER A 201 14.84 -15.50 8.19
CA SER A 201 15.69 -16.51 8.83
C SER A 201 17.15 -16.45 8.37
N SER A 202 17.37 -16.20 7.08
CA SER A 202 18.70 -16.10 6.45
C SER A 202 18.82 -14.82 5.62
N PRO A 203 18.90 -13.63 6.24
CA PRO A 203 18.84 -12.36 5.51
C PRO A 203 20.06 -12.10 4.61
N ALA A 204 21.21 -12.71 4.92
CA ALA A 204 22.45 -12.55 4.15
C ALA A 204 22.50 -13.41 2.87
N GLU A 205 21.60 -14.38 2.73
CA GLU A 205 21.56 -15.24 1.55
C GLU A 205 20.93 -14.49 0.37
N ALA A 206 21.49 -14.69 -0.82
CA ALA A 206 20.91 -14.14 -2.04
C ALA A 206 19.50 -14.72 -2.28
N SER A 207 18.58 -13.90 -2.78
CA SER A 207 17.25 -14.37 -3.19
C SER A 207 17.40 -15.55 -4.15
N GLN A 208 16.68 -16.63 -3.86
CA GLN A 208 16.63 -17.75 -4.80
C GLN A 208 15.90 -17.32 -6.07
N ALA A 209 16.20 -17.96 -7.21
CA ALA A 209 15.53 -17.64 -8.48
C ALA A 209 13.99 -17.74 -8.35
N MET A 210 13.51 -18.72 -7.58
CA MET A 210 12.07 -18.89 -7.31
C MET A 210 11.47 -17.74 -6.50
N ASP A 211 12.20 -17.18 -5.53
CA ASP A 211 11.74 -16.04 -4.74
C ASP A 211 11.50 -14.82 -5.63
N LEU A 212 12.45 -14.56 -6.54
CA LEU A 212 12.35 -13.46 -7.49
C LEU A 212 11.17 -13.63 -8.44
N ILE A 213 10.91 -14.86 -8.91
CA ILE A 213 9.74 -15.16 -9.74
C ILE A 213 8.45 -14.89 -8.97
N ILE A 214 8.33 -15.36 -7.72
CA ILE A 214 7.13 -15.13 -6.90
C ILE A 214 6.88 -13.63 -6.72
N LEU A 215 7.91 -12.86 -6.35
CA LEU A 215 7.81 -11.41 -6.17
C LEU A 215 7.42 -10.70 -7.48
N GLN A 216 7.99 -11.13 -8.60
CA GLN A 216 7.63 -10.61 -9.92
C GLN A 216 6.18 -10.91 -10.28
N GLN A 217 5.68 -12.12 -10.01
CA GLN A 217 4.29 -12.48 -10.28
C GLN A 217 3.31 -11.66 -9.42
N VAL A 218 3.62 -11.45 -8.13
CA VAL A 218 2.83 -10.57 -7.27
C VAL A 218 2.80 -9.14 -7.83
N ALA A 219 3.96 -8.61 -8.22
CA ALA A 219 4.03 -7.27 -8.79
C ALA A 219 3.25 -7.16 -10.11
N THR A 220 3.37 -8.13 -11.02
CA THR A 220 2.63 -8.16 -12.28
C THR A 220 1.13 -8.20 -12.03
N LEU A 221 0.67 -9.08 -11.15
CA LEU A 221 -0.75 -9.22 -10.80
C LEU A 221 -1.36 -7.91 -10.27
N LEU A 222 -0.65 -7.22 -9.36
CA LEU A 222 -1.10 -5.93 -8.82
C LEU A 222 -1.14 -4.83 -9.89
N ASN A 223 -0.15 -4.79 -10.78
CA ASN A 223 -0.11 -3.79 -11.84
C ASN A 223 -1.17 -4.05 -12.93
N ASP A 224 -1.45 -5.31 -13.24
CA ASP A 224 -2.46 -5.67 -14.23
C ASP A 224 -3.87 -5.31 -13.75
N GLU A 225 -4.17 -5.50 -12.47
CA GLU A 225 -5.44 -5.03 -11.87
C GLU A 225 -5.55 -3.49 -11.98
N GLU A 226 -4.50 -2.75 -11.63
CA GLU A 226 -4.51 -1.28 -11.74
C GLU A 226 -4.70 -0.81 -13.19
N ARG A 227 -4.10 -1.49 -14.17
CA ARG A 227 -4.25 -1.19 -15.61
C ARG A 227 -5.64 -1.47 -16.15
N GLN A 228 -6.20 -2.64 -15.83
CA GLN A 228 -7.56 -3.02 -16.27
C GLN A 228 -8.59 -2.00 -15.84
N LEU A 229 -8.36 -1.37 -14.70
CA LEU A 229 -9.29 -0.42 -14.09
C LEU A 229 -9.00 1.01 -14.54
N GLY A 230 -7.74 1.37 -14.80
CA GLY A 230 -7.41 2.62 -15.50
C GLY A 230 -7.94 2.69 -16.94
N ALA A 231 -8.17 1.53 -17.58
CA ALA A 231 -8.82 1.44 -18.89
C ALA A 231 -10.36 1.53 -18.85
N GLN A 232 -10.96 1.48 -17.66
CA GLN A 232 -12.41 1.56 -17.43
C GLN A 232 -12.87 2.95 -16.95
N ALA A 233 -11.94 3.90 -16.80
CA ALA A 233 -12.17 5.29 -16.38
C ALA A 233 -11.95 6.26 -17.54
#